data_AF-A0A7R7DJM0-F1
#
_entry.id   AF-A0A7R7DJM0-F1
#
_cell.length_a   1.000
_cell.length_b   1.000
_cell.length_c   1.000
_cell.angle_alpha   90.00
_cell.angle_beta   90.00
_cell.angle_gamma   90.00
#
_symmetry.space_group_name_H-M   'P 1'
#
loop_
_entity.id
_entity.type
_entity.pdbx_description
1 polymer ?
#
loop_
_entity_poly.entity_id
_entity_poly.type
_entity_poly.pdbx_seq_one_letter_code
_entity_poly.pdbx_strand_id
1 'polypeptide(L)'
;MSTGIEFPRWIHGAPAKRRRHDPPIQVHRHDEHTFVLRQSKDLSYEAPFLYLLCGTDAALLLDTGATADADGFPLRSTVDGLLPDRPGYRLIVAHSHAHGDHVAADAQFADRPDTVVVGTELDAVRAQFGLADEPYAAADLDLGDRLLHVVHTPGHHRAAITLYDPHTRWLLTGDTVYPGRLYVEDYPAFLGSLDRMVALTGERPVSAVLGTHVEMTDRPRRDYPLGTTWQPREHRLQLSVGELVAIRDAARGFADRPGVHRLEHVVIYHGFTPRRLRYEILRHHLYQAGSNVAALFVRPRPGVPRAGRPDTV
;
A
#
# COMPACT_ATOMS: atom_id res chain seq x y z
N MET A 1 1.24 21.68 4.16
CA MET A 1 2.41 21.56 5.06
C MET A 1 3.10 20.26 4.73
N SER A 2 4.43 20.25 4.58
CA SER A 2 5.20 19.02 4.36
C SER A 2 4.89 18.02 5.46
N THR A 3 4.63 16.76 5.13
CA THR A 3 4.59 15.68 6.12
C THR A 3 5.98 15.65 6.77
N GLY A 4 6.08 15.84 8.09
CA GLY A 4 7.38 15.85 8.81
C GLY A 4 8.05 14.47 8.90
N ILE A 5 7.59 13.50 8.10
CA ILE A 5 8.04 12.11 8.07
C ILE A 5 8.84 11.89 6.79
N GLU A 6 10.06 11.38 6.94
CA GLU A 6 10.95 11.00 5.85
C GLU A 6 11.05 9.47 5.78
N PHE A 7 10.47 8.90 4.73
CA PHE A 7 10.66 7.49 4.41
C PHE A 7 11.93 7.30 3.58
N PRO A 8 12.55 6.11 3.62
CA PRO A 8 13.68 5.81 2.76
C PRO A 8 13.24 5.81 1.29
N ARG A 9 14.22 5.82 0.39
CA ARG A 9 13.93 5.50 -1.01
C ARG A 9 13.47 4.04 -1.10
N TRP A 10 12.27 3.85 -1.63
CA TRP A 10 11.70 2.53 -1.83
C TRP A 10 12.29 1.82 -3.05
N ILE A 11 12.35 0.49 -2.95
CA ILE A 11 12.62 -0.41 -4.06
C ILE A 11 11.53 -0.24 -5.12
N HIS A 12 11.97 -0.13 -6.36
CA HIS A 12 11.15 0.30 -7.49
C HIS A 12 11.36 -0.59 -8.72
N GLY A 13 11.88 -1.79 -8.51
CA GLY A 13 12.18 -2.80 -9.51
C GLY A 13 13.34 -2.42 -10.42
N ALA A 14 13.55 -3.25 -11.44
CA ALA A 14 14.67 -3.13 -12.36
C ALA A 14 14.27 -2.87 -13.81
N PRO A 15 15.10 -2.15 -14.60
CA PRO A 15 14.79 -1.81 -16.01
C PRO A 15 14.68 -3.04 -16.94
N ALA A 16 15.22 -4.19 -16.54
CA ALA A 16 15.14 -5.42 -17.34
C ALA A 16 14.90 -6.63 -16.44
N LYS A 17 14.02 -7.55 -16.88
CA LYS A 17 13.66 -8.77 -16.13
C LYS A 17 14.86 -9.67 -15.77
N ARG A 18 15.97 -9.59 -16.52
CA ARG A 18 17.20 -10.36 -16.25
C ARG A 18 18.15 -9.68 -15.24
N ARG A 19 17.79 -8.52 -14.71
CA ARG A 19 18.58 -7.72 -13.77
C ARG A 19 17.77 -7.40 -12.50
N ARG A 20 17.01 -8.40 -12.02
CA ARG A 20 16.28 -8.32 -10.75
C ARG A 20 17.30 -8.30 -9.61
N HIS A 21 17.28 -7.24 -8.81
CA HIS A 21 18.27 -7.00 -7.76
C HIS A 21 17.63 -6.55 -6.45
N ASP A 22 16.32 -6.26 -6.45
CA ASP A 22 15.64 -5.82 -5.24
C ASP A 22 15.41 -7.04 -4.32
N PRO A 23 15.62 -6.89 -3.00
CA PRO A 23 15.21 -7.92 -2.06
C PRO A 23 13.70 -8.17 -2.19
N PRO A 24 13.20 -9.38 -1.90
CA PRO A 24 11.78 -9.70 -2.03
C PRO A 24 10.89 -8.79 -1.18
N ILE A 25 11.42 -8.35 -0.03
CA ILE A 25 10.79 -7.41 0.91
C ILE A 25 11.83 -6.37 1.31
N GLN A 26 11.53 -5.09 1.12
CA GLN A 26 12.26 -4.01 1.79
C GLN A 26 11.54 -3.65 3.09
N VAL A 27 12.24 -3.78 4.22
CA VAL A 27 11.71 -3.40 5.52
C VAL A 27 12.25 -2.03 5.91
N HIS A 28 11.35 -1.11 6.26
CA HIS A 28 11.67 0.12 6.95
C HIS A 28 11.15 0.06 8.37
N ARG A 29 12.07 0.11 9.35
CA ARG A 29 11.76 0.30 10.75
C ARG A 29 11.58 1.80 11.01
N HIS A 30 10.34 2.25 11.20
CA HIS A 30 10.05 3.66 11.50
C HIS A 30 10.47 4.00 12.93
N ASP A 31 10.10 3.13 13.87
CA ASP A 31 10.54 3.11 15.27
C ASP A 31 10.61 1.66 15.78
N GLU A 32 10.79 1.47 17.09
CA GLU A 32 10.92 0.13 17.69
C GLU A 32 9.66 -0.75 17.52
N HIS A 33 8.50 -0.15 17.26
CA HIS A 33 7.18 -0.80 17.26
C HIS A 33 6.38 -0.63 15.97
N THR A 34 6.95 0.02 14.96
CA THR A 34 6.26 0.33 13.70
C THR A 34 7.15 0.06 12.51
N PHE A 35 6.64 -0.76 11.59
CA PHE A 35 7.35 -1.17 10.39
C PHE A 35 6.49 -0.97 9.15
N VAL A 36 7.15 -0.56 8.08
CA VAL A 36 6.58 -0.50 6.74
C VAL A 36 7.36 -1.46 5.86
N LEU A 37 6.66 -2.44 5.27
CA LEU A 37 7.24 -3.45 4.41
C LEU A 37 6.80 -3.17 2.98
N ARG A 38 7.75 -3.12 2.04
CA ARG A 38 7.45 -2.97 0.62
C ARG A 38 7.77 -4.28 -0.10
N GLN A 39 6.76 -4.89 -0.69
CA GLN A 39 6.97 -6.02 -1.58
C GLN A 39 7.69 -5.58 -2.87
N SER A 40 8.60 -6.41 -3.36
CA SER A 40 9.37 -6.10 -4.55
C SER A 40 8.53 -6.08 -5.83
N LYS A 41 8.77 -5.07 -6.68
CA LYS A 41 8.28 -5.02 -8.07
C LYS A 41 8.86 -6.13 -8.95
N ASP A 42 9.92 -6.79 -8.51
CA ASP A 42 10.45 -7.98 -9.17
C ASP A 42 9.54 -9.20 -8.96
N LEU A 43 8.73 -9.24 -7.90
CA LEU A 43 7.79 -10.33 -7.62
C LEU A 43 6.41 -10.05 -8.22
N SER A 44 5.86 -8.87 -7.93
CA SER A 44 4.55 -8.43 -8.43
C SER A 44 4.58 -6.96 -8.79
N TYR A 45 3.95 -6.56 -9.89
CA TYR A 45 3.91 -5.14 -10.28
C TYR A 45 3.11 -4.28 -9.28
N GLU A 46 2.17 -4.90 -8.57
CA GLU A 46 1.36 -4.27 -7.52
C GLU A 46 2.27 -3.73 -6.41
N ALA A 47 3.28 -4.53 -6.02
CA ALA A 47 4.29 -4.21 -5.02
C ALA A 47 3.71 -3.50 -3.78
N PRO A 48 2.72 -4.09 -3.11
CA PRO A 48 2.03 -3.42 -2.01
C PRO A 48 2.97 -3.05 -0.86
N PHE A 49 2.58 -1.99 -0.15
CA PHE A 49 3.07 -1.63 1.17
C PHE A 49 2.20 -2.31 2.23
N LEU A 50 2.87 -2.98 3.16
CA LEU A 50 2.25 -3.66 4.31
C LEU A 50 2.71 -2.95 5.59
N TYR A 51 1.88 -2.98 6.61
CA TYR A 51 2.16 -2.27 7.87
C TYR A 51 2.16 -3.26 9.03
N LEU A 52 3.24 -3.31 9.80
CA LEU A 52 3.31 -4.06 11.04
C LEU A 52 3.34 -3.09 12.21
N LEU A 53 2.30 -3.13 13.04
CA LEU A 53 2.08 -2.23 14.17
C LEU A 53 2.09 -3.08 15.45
N CYS A 54 3.11 -2.91 16.28
CA CYS A 54 3.25 -3.64 17.54
C CYS A 54 2.72 -2.78 18.70
N GLY A 55 1.96 -3.39 19.60
CA GLY A 55 1.71 -2.89 20.97
C GLY A 55 2.32 -3.84 22.01
N THR A 56 2.01 -3.66 23.28
CA THR A 56 2.57 -4.51 24.36
C THR A 56 2.02 -5.94 24.37
N ASP A 57 0.79 -6.17 23.92
CA ASP A 57 0.08 -7.45 24.09
C ASP A 57 -0.19 -8.17 22.77
N ALA A 58 -0.22 -7.43 21.66
CA ALA A 58 -0.40 -7.96 20.32
C ALA A 58 0.24 -7.06 19.26
N ALA A 59 0.40 -7.60 18.06
CA ALA A 59 0.68 -6.83 16.86
C ALA A 59 -0.42 -6.99 15.81
N LEU A 60 -0.57 -5.98 14.97
CA LEU A 60 -1.36 -6.02 13.74
C LEU A 60 -0.42 -6.03 12.54
N LEU A 61 -0.53 -7.06 11.69
CA LEU A 61 -0.06 -7.01 10.31
C LEU A 61 -1.25 -6.63 9.42
N LEU A 62 -1.17 -5.46 8.79
CA LEU A 62 -2.13 -4.98 7.80
C LEU A 62 -1.64 -5.32 6.40
N ASP A 63 -2.41 -6.16 5.71
CA ASP A 63 -2.18 -6.77 4.41
C ASP A 63 -1.03 -7.81 4.38
N THR A 64 -1.15 -8.78 3.47
CA THR A 64 -0.17 -9.87 3.28
C THR A 64 0.44 -9.90 1.88
N GLY A 65 0.17 -8.89 1.08
CA GLY A 65 0.80 -8.69 -0.21
C GLY A 65 0.24 -9.56 -1.34
N ALA A 66 0.97 -9.59 -2.46
CA ALA A 66 0.53 -10.08 -3.76
C ALA A 66 1.25 -11.36 -4.22
N THR A 67 1.97 -12.04 -3.34
CA THR A 67 2.66 -13.30 -3.68
C THR A 67 2.51 -14.29 -2.54
N ALA A 68 1.88 -15.43 -2.83
CA ALA A 68 1.64 -16.48 -1.84
C ALA A 68 2.91 -17.28 -1.48
N ASP A 69 3.78 -17.48 -2.47
CA ASP A 69 4.96 -18.35 -2.37
C ASP A 69 5.93 -17.86 -1.28
N ALA A 70 6.11 -18.66 -0.23
CA ALA A 70 6.97 -18.35 0.90
C ALA A 70 8.47 -18.42 0.56
N ASP A 71 8.86 -19.19 -0.47
CA ASP A 71 10.26 -19.28 -0.88
C ASP A 71 10.71 -17.99 -1.59
N GLY A 72 9.85 -17.44 -2.46
CA GLY A 72 10.10 -16.18 -3.17
C GLY A 72 9.73 -14.92 -2.38
N PHE A 73 8.70 -14.98 -1.54
CA PHE A 73 8.21 -13.88 -0.70
C PHE A 73 8.01 -14.35 0.74
N PRO A 74 9.10 -14.41 1.54
CA PRO A 74 9.09 -15.00 2.89
C PRO A 74 8.50 -14.01 3.92
N LEU A 75 7.22 -13.67 3.79
CA LEU A 75 6.56 -12.66 4.62
C LEU A 75 6.48 -13.11 6.08
N ARG A 76 6.05 -14.34 6.36
CA ARG A 76 5.96 -14.83 7.75
C ARG A 76 7.29 -14.76 8.48
N SER A 77 8.36 -15.32 7.92
CA SER A 77 9.66 -15.32 8.60
C SER A 77 10.22 -13.91 8.76
N THR A 78 9.92 -13.01 7.82
CA THR A 78 10.24 -11.58 7.97
C THR A 78 9.48 -10.96 9.14
N VAL A 79 8.18 -11.19 9.24
CA VAL A 79 7.34 -10.68 10.35
C VAL A 79 7.77 -11.27 11.69
N ASP A 80 8.02 -12.58 11.76
CA ASP A 80 8.52 -13.25 12.97
C ASP A 80 9.84 -12.66 13.46
N GLY A 81 10.74 -12.28 12.56
CA GLY A 81 11.99 -11.61 12.92
C GLY A 81 11.84 -10.16 13.36
N LEU A 82 10.68 -9.53 13.18
CA LEU A 82 10.39 -8.15 13.59
C LEU A 82 9.56 -8.09 14.88
N LEU A 83 8.81 -9.15 15.19
CA LEU A 83 8.00 -9.24 16.39
C LEU A 83 8.85 -9.39 17.66
N PRO A 84 8.37 -8.94 18.82
CA PRO A 84 9.03 -9.21 20.09
C PRO A 84 9.13 -10.71 20.36
N ASP A 85 10.30 -11.17 20.82
CA ASP A 85 10.51 -12.55 21.27
C ASP A 85 9.88 -12.76 22.66
N ARG A 86 8.56 -12.93 22.67
CA ARG A 86 7.75 -13.13 23.88
C ARG A 86 6.77 -14.29 23.68
N PRO A 87 6.78 -15.31 24.56
CA PRO A 87 5.80 -16.38 24.51
C PRO A 87 4.36 -15.86 24.60
N GLY A 88 3.47 -16.36 23.74
CA GLY A 88 2.06 -15.96 23.71
C GLY A 88 1.79 -14.58 23.10
N TYR A 89 2.78 -13.93 22.49
CA TYR A 89 2.58 -12.64 21.84
C TYR A 89 1.71 -12.80 20.59
N ARG A 90 0.53 -12.17 20.61
CA ARG A 90 -0.51 -12.38 19.60
C ARG A 90 -0.19 -11.62 18.31
N LEU A 91 -0.48 -12.24 17.17
CA LEU A 91 -0.48 -11.57 15.87
C LEU A 91 -1.89 -11.58 15.29
N ILE A 92 -2.38 -10.40 14.90
CA ILE A 92 -3.61 -10.24 14.13
C ILE A 92 -3.17 -9.93 12.70
N VAL A 93 -3.50 -10.80 11.75
CA VAL A 93 -3.32 -10.56 10.32
C VAL A 93 -4.67 -10.13 9.78
N ALA A 94 -4.78 -8.87 9.37
CA ALA A 94 -6.00 -8.32 8.79
C ALA A 94 -5.69 -7.56 7.51
N HIS A 95 -6.74 -7.17 6.79
CA HIS A 95 -6.60 -6.62 5.45
C HIS A 95 -7.33 -5.29 5.36
N SER A 96 -6.74 -4.35 4.65
CA SER A 96 -7.40 -3.10 4.29
C SER A 96 -8.63 -3.37 3.43
N HIS A 97 -8.63 -4.44 2.62
CA HIS A 97 -9.77 -5.00 1.89
C HIS A 97 -9.44 -6.37 1.27
N ALA A 98 -10.35 -6.94 0.47
CA ALA A 98 -10.30 -8.35 0.04
C ALA A 98 -9.59 -8.62 -1.30
N HIS A 99 -8.98 -7.62 -1.96
CA HIS A 99 -8.31 -7.88 -3.23
C HIS A 99 -7.07 -8.76 -3.06
N GLY A 100 -6.75 -9.51 -4.13
CA GLY A 100 -5.75 -10.57 -4.10
C GLY A 100 -4.36 -10.11 -3.66
N ASP A 101 -3.99 -8.88 -3.96
CA ASP A 101 -2.72 -8.25 -3.58
C ASP A 101 -2.64 -7.78 -2.12
N HIS A 102 -3.70 -8.02 -1.34
CA HIS A 102 -3.74 -7.75 0.10
C HIS A 102 -3.82 -9.03 0.94
N VAL A 103 -4.09 -10.18 0.31
CA VAL A 103 -4.42 -11.46 0.98
C VAL A 103 -3.57 -12.63 0.49
N ALA A 104 -2.67 -12.43 -0.49
CA ALA A 104 -2.06 -13.56 -1.19
C ALA A 104 -1.21 -14.44 -0.26
N ALA A 105 -0.58 -13.87 0.76
CA ALA A 105 0.33 -14.60 1.65
C ALA A 105 -0.32 -15.06 2.97
N ASP A 106 -1.65 -15.02 3.09
CA ASP A 106 -2.39 -15.44 4.29
C ASP A 106 -2.02 -16.86 4.73
N ALA A 107 -1.89 -17.77 3.75
CA ALA A 107 -1.55 -19.17 3.99
C ALA A 107 -0.20 -19.35 4.70
N GLN A 108 0.71 -18.37 4.63
CA GLN A 108 1.98 -18.43 5.36
C GLN A 108 1.77 -18.40 6.88
N PHE A 109 0.66 -17.81 7.36
CA PHE A 109 0.36 -17.63 8.77
C PHE A 109 -0.60 -18.67 9.35
N ALA A 110 -1.13 -19.59 8.54
CA ALA A 110 -2.19 -20.52 8.93
C ALA A 110 -1.81 -21.45 10.09
N ASP A 111 -0.54 -21.84 10.20
CA ASP A 111 0.02 -22.69 11.25
C ASP A 111 0.85 -21.91 12.28
N ARG A 112 0.85 -20.57 12.21
CA ARG A 112 1.59 -19.74 13.16
C ARG A 112 0.85 -19.73 14.52
N PRO A 113 1.51 -20.06 15.64
CA PRO A 113 0.87 -20.01 16.96
C PRO A 113 0.43 -18.58 17.32
N ASP A 114 -0.57 -18.47 18.19
CA ASP A 114 -1.09 -17.21 18.73
C ASP A 114 -1.46 -16.19 17.63
N THR A 115 -1.90 -16.67 16.47
CA THR A 115 -2.18 -15.85 15.30
C THR A 115 -3.63 -15.99 14.86
N VAL A 116 -4.28 -14.85 14.57
CA VAL A 116 -5.60 -14.79 13.94
C VAL A 116 -5.43 -14.21 12.55
N VAL A 117 -5.85 -14.94 11.52
CA VAL A 117 -6.01 -14.41 10.16
C VAL A 117 -7.48 -14.06 9.98
N VAL A 118 -7.77 -12.78 9.79
CA VAL A 118 -9.13 -12.22 9.77
C VAL A 118 -9.76 -12.45 8.41
N GLY A 119 -10.98 -12.98 8.39
CA GLY A 119 -11.73 -13.16 7.14
C GLY A 119 -12.01 -11.83 6.44
N THR A 120 -11.99 -11.84 5.10
CA THR A 120 -12.05 -10.63 4.25
C THR A 120 -13.47 -10.23 3.85
N GLU A 121 -14.46 -11.06 4.18
CA GLU A 121 -15.88 -10.75 4.01
C GLU A 121 -16.34 -9.71 5.03
N LEU A 122 -17.29 -8.84 4.65
CA LEU A 122 -17.73 -7.72 5.47
C LEU A 122 -18.17 -8.14 6.87
N ASP A 123 -18.90 -9.25 7.00
CA ASP A 123 -19.38 -9.74 8.30
C ASP A 123 -18.22 -10.22 9.18
N ALA A 124 -17.19 -10.84 8.59
CA ALA A 124 -16.00 -11.27 9.31
C ALA A 124 -15.17 -10.06 9.78
N VAL A 125 -15.00 -9.06 8.91
CA VAL A 125 -14.33 -7.79 9.26
C VAL A 125 -15.07 -7.08 10.39
N ARG A 126 -16.40 -6.98 10.31
CA ARG A 126 -17.23 -6.37 11.36
C ARG A 126 -17.13 -7.13 12.67
N ALA A 127 -17.24 -8.46 12.63
CA ALA A 127 -17.13 -9.29 13.82
C ALA A 127 -15.76 -9.16 14.50
N GLN A 128 -14.68 -9.13 13.73
CA GLN A 128 -13.33 -8.99 14.27
C GLN A 128 -13.11 -7.65 14.97
N PHE A 129 -13.53 -6.55 14.34
CA PHE A 129 -13.25 -5.21 14.84
C PHE A 129 -14.36 -4.65 15.73
N GLY A 130 -15.49 -5.35 15.89
CA GLY A 130 -16.63 -4.86 16.65
C GLY A 130 -17.34 -3.68 15.98
N LEU A 131 -17.31 -3.62 14.64
CA LEU A 131 -17.94 -2.55 13.88
C LEU A 131 -19.46 -2.77 13.84
N ALA A 132 -20.22 -1.72 14.17
CA ALA A 132 -21.67 -1.73 14.04
C ALA A 132 -22.11 -1.86 12.58
N ASP A 133 -23.33 -2.36 12.35
CA ASP A 133 -23.97 -2.41 11.03
C ASP A 133 -24.55 -1.05 10.65
N GLU A 134 -23.67 -0.05 10.54
CA GLU A 134 -24.01 1.30 10.10
C GLU A 134 -22.90 1.85 9.19
N PRO A 135 -23.24 2.76 8.26
CA PRO A 135 -22.24 3.35 7.37
C PRO A 135 -21.14 4.05 8.17
N TYR A 136 -19.89 3.76 7.82
CA TYR A 136 -18.73 4.42 8.42
C TYR A 136 -18.58 4.20 9.92
N ALA A 137 -19.14 3.10 10.44
CA ALA A 137 -18.95 2.65 11.80
C ALA A 137 -17.46 2.61 12.14
N ALA A 138 -17.15 2.90 13.40
CA ALA A 138 -15.80 2.86 13.90
C ALA A 138 -15.74 2.16 15.24
N ALA A 139 -14.62 1.49 15.48
CA ALA A 139 -14.33 0.78 16.71
C ALA A 139 -12.83 0.77 16.95
N ASP A 140 -12.42 0.51 18.18
CA ASP A 140 -11.01 0.50 18.54
C ASP A 140 -10.49 -0.95 18.64
N LEU A 141 -9.34 -1.20 18.01
CA LEU A 141 -8.57 -2.43 18.15
C LEU A 141 -7.47 -2.22 19.19
N ASP A 142 -7.54 -2.99 20.26
CA ASP A 142 -6.60 -2.93 21.38
C ASP A 142 -5.42 -3.89 21.18
N LEU A 143 -4.21 -3.32 21.07
CA LEU A 143 -2.94 -4.04 21.01
C LEU A 143 -2.16 -4.00 22.35
N GLY A 144 -2.81 -3.53 23.42
CA GLY A 144 -2.23 -3.27 24.74
C GLY A 144 -2.10 -1.76 24.99
N ASP A 145 -0.89 -1.24 24.90
CA ASP A 145 -0.61 0.20 25.01
C ASP A 145 -0.91 1.01 23.74
N ARG A 146 -1.33 0.34 22.67
CA ARG A 146 -1.60 0.94 21.36
C ARG A 146 -3.01 0.62 20.89
N LEU A 147 -3.88 1.63 20.95
CA LEU A 147 -5.29 1.54 20.59
C LEU A 147 -5.50 2.09 19.17
N LEU A 148 -5.69 1.20 18.19
CA LEU A 148 -5.89 1.59 16.79
C LEU A 148 -7.36 1.88 16.52
N HIS A 149 -7.67 3.03 15.92
CA HIS A 149 -9.03 3.39 15.58
C HIS A 149 -9.38 2.88 14.17
N VAL A 150 -10.24 1.87 14.09
CA VAL A 150 -10.68 1.20 12.86
C VAL A 150 -11.96 1.86 12.37
N VAL A 151 -12.03 2.23 11.10
CA VAL A 151 -13.21 2.84 10.47
C VAL A 151 -13.60 2.03 9.23
N HIS A 152 -14.87 1.66 9.10
CA HIS A 152 -15.39 1.09 7.86
C HIS A 152 -15.40 2.15 6.76
N THR A 153 -14.71 1.90 5.65
CA THR A 153 -14.58 2.86 4.54
C THR A 153 -14.93 2.22 3.20
N PRO A 154 -16.22 1.90 2.96
CA PRO A 154 -16.65 1.29 1.71
C PRO A 154 -16.47 2.23 0.51
N GLY A 155 -16.44 1.66 -0.69
CA GLY A 155 -16.42 2.42 -1.95
C GLY A 155 -15.38 1.91 -2.94
N HIS A 156 -14.14 1.75 -2.50
CA HIS A 156 -13.16 0.96 -3.26
C HIS A 156 -13.55 -0.53 -3.27
N HIS A 157 -13.86 -1.05 -2.09
CA HIS A 157 -14.38 -2.39 -1.88
C HIS A 157 -15.40 -2.34 -0.72
N ARG A 158 -16.43 -3.20 -0.74
CA ARG A 158 -17.51 -3.16 0.28
C ARG A 158 -17.03 -3.35 1.72
N ALA A 159 -15.98 -4.15 1.91
CA ALA A 159 -15.41 -4.48 3.22
C ALA A 159 -14.17 -3.65 3.58
N ALA A 160 -13.86 -2.60 2.81
CA ALA A 160 -12.64 -1.83 3.03
C ALA A 160 -12.66 -1.09 4.38
N ILE A 161 -11.49 -1.00 5.01
CA ILE A 161 -11.29 -0.30 6.28
C ILE A 161 -10.15 0.72 6.17
N THR A 162 -10.22 1.74 7.04
CA THR A 162 -9.15 2.69 7.29
C THR A 162 -8.76 2.63 8.75
N LEU A 163 -7.46 2.66 9.05
CA LEU A 163 -6.94 2.65 10.41
C LEU A 163 -6.29 3.98 10.76
N TYR A 164 -6.64 4.56 11.89
CA TYR A 164 -5.86 5.62 12.51
C TYR A 164 -5.04 5.06 13.67
N ASP A 165 -3.73 5.27 13.60
CA ASP A 165 -2.81 4.90 14.67
C ASP A 165 -2.41 6.15 15.48
N PRO A 166 -2.78 6.27 16.77
CA PRO A 166 -2.44 7.43 17.58
C PRO A 166 -0.93 7.56 17.87
N HIS A 167 -0.19 6.45 17.82
CA HIS A 167 1.25 6.43 18.10
C HIS A 167 2.04 7.17 17.03
N THR A 168 1.85 6.80 15.75
CA THR A 168 2.49 7.49 14.61
C THR A 168 1.70 8.69 14.08
N ARG A 169 0.41 8.76 14.42
CA ARG A 169 -0.58 9.67 13.83
C ARG A 169 -0.81 9.41 12.33
N TRP A 170 -0.61 8.17 11.88
CA TRP A 170 -0.86 7.78 10.50
C TRP A 170 -2.32 7.43 10.30
N LEU A 171 -2.83 7.76 9.10
CA LEU A 171 -4.08 7.27 8.57
C LEU A 171 -3.76 6.25 7.47
N LEU A 172 -3.96 4.96 7.74
CA LEU A 172 -3.73 3.86 6.81
C LEU A 172 -5.01 3.59 6.03
N THR A 173 -5.03 3.96 4.76
CA THR A 173 -6.26 4.08 3.95
C THR A 173 -6.48 2.97 2.93
N GLY A 174 -5.58 1.98 2.91
CA GLY A 174 -5.59 0.93 1.90
C GLY A 174 -5.61 1.51 0.48
N ASP A 175 -6.46 0.90 -0.34
CA ASP A 175 -6.70 1.34 -1.72
C ASP A 175 -7.73 2.48 -1.86
N THR A 176 -8.31 2.95 -0.75
CA THR A 176 -9.26 4.07 -0.80
C THR A 176 -8.55 5.36 -1.20
N VAL A 177 -7.38 5.64 -0.62
CA VAL A 177 -6.56 6.80 -0.97
C VAL A 177 -5.09 6.41 -0.94
N TYR A 178 -4.40 6.57 -2.07
CA TYR A 178 -2.96 6.34 -2.23
C TYR A 178 -2.45 7.10 -3.45
N PRO A 179 -1.14 7.37 -3.58
CA PRO A 179 -0.56 8.04 -4.74
C PRO A 179 -0.56 7.14 -5.99
N GLY A 180 -1.74 6.85 -6.52
CA GLY A 180 -1.97 5.95 -7.65
C GLY A 180 -3.40 6.03 -8.19
N ARG A 181 -3.89 4.91 -8.71
CA ARG A 181 -5.19 4.79 -9.38
C ARG A 181 -6.25 4.32 -8.39
N LEU A 182 -7.11 5.24 -7.97
CA LEU A 182 -8.21 4.94 -7.07
C LEU A 182 -9.35 4.31 -7.89
N TYR A 183 -9.44 2.99 -7.88
CA TYR A 183 -10.56 2.26 -8.46
C TYR A 183 -11.76 2.34 -7.53
N VAL A 184 -12.92 2.75 -8.05
CA VAL A 184 -14.11 2.96 -7.24
C VAL A 184 -15.25 2.08 -7.74
N GLU A 185 -15.66 1.12 -6.92
CA GLU A 185 -16.80 0.23 -7.15
C GLU A 185 -18.12 0.93 -6.85
N ASP A 186 -18.22 1.58 -5.70
CA ASP A 186 -19.38 2.34 -5.24
C ASP A 186 -18.97 3.79 -4.98
N TYR A 187 -19.31 4.68 -5.92
CA TYR A 187 -18.91 6.08 -5.87
C TYR A 187 -19.59 6.88 -4.75
N PRO A 188 -20.91 6.77 -4.53
CA PRO A 188 -21.54 7.36 -3.35
C PRO A 188 -20.89 6.92 -2.03
N ALA A 189 -20.65 5.62 -1.85
CA ALA A 189 -20.01 5.11 -0.63
C ALA A 189 -18.59 5.65 -0.48
N PHE A 190 -17.82 5.69 -1.58
CA PHE A 190 -16.48 6.27 -1.63
C PHE A 190 -16.46 7.75 -1.21
N LEU A 191 -17.40 8.56 -1.68
CA LEU A 191 -17.49 9.96 -1.26
C LEU A 191 -17.73 10.10 0.25
N GLY A 192 -18.62 9.29 0.82
CA GLY A 192 -18.84 9.30 2.27
C GLY A 192 -17.62 8.78 3.06
N SER A 193 -16.87 7.81 2.53
CA SER A 193 -15.60 7.37 3.11
C SER A 193 -14.55 8.49 3.11
N LEU A 194 -14.42 9.24 2.00
CA LEU A 194 -13.55 10.42 1.95
C LEU A 194 -13.98 11.50 2.95
N ASP A 195 -15.30 11.72 3.09
CA ASP A 195 -15.83 12.67 4.07
C ASP A 195 -15.56 12.24 5.52
N ARG A 196 -15.72 10.95 5.83
CA ARG A 196 -15.38 10.43 7.16
C ARG A 196 -13.89 10.55 7.45
N MET A 197 -13.02 10.21 6.51
CA MET A 197 -11.57 10.36 6.67
C MET A 197 -11.15 11.82 6.88
N VAL A 198 -11.71 12.75 6.11
CA VAL A 198 -11.45 14.19 6.29
C VAL A 198 -11.97 14.67 7.65
N ALA A 199 -13.15 14.26 8.08
CA ALA A 199 -13.68 14.59 9.41
C ALA A 199 -12.76 14.08 10.53
N LEU A 200 -12.26 12.84 10.41
CA LEU A 200 -11.32 12.25 11.35
C LEU A 200 -10.03 13.08 11.50
N THR A 201 -9.55 13.71 10.41
CA THR A 201 -8.39 14.61 10.48
C THR A 201 -8.64 15.92 11.24
N GLY A 202 -9.91 16.30 11.43
CA GLY A 202 -10.31 17.42 12.29
C GLY A 202 -10.51 17.00 13.75
N GLU A 203 -10.84 15.72 13.98
CA GLU A 203 -11.03 15.14 15.31
C GLU A 203 -9.69 14.73 15.96
N ARG A 204 -8.71 14.33 15.14
CA ARG A 204 -7.45 13.73 15.59
C ARG A 204 -6.27 14.30 14.80
N PRO A 205 -5.09 14.49 15.42
CA PRO A 205 -3.91 14.92 14.70
C PRO A 205 -3.44 13.81 13.75
N VAL A 206 -3.27 14.14 12.47
CA VAL A 206 -2.77 13.23 11.43
C VAL A 206 -1.47 13.78 10.85
N SER A 207 -0.41 12.97 10.88
CA SER A 207 0.93 13.31 10.38
C SER A 207 1.15 12.90 8.91
N ALA A 208 0.50 11.80 8.49
CA ALA A 208 0.55 11.29 7.13
C ALA A 208 -0.69 10.43 6.80
N VAL A 209 -1.07 10.42 5.53
CA VAL A 209 -2.04 9.49 4.94
C VAL A 209 -1.27 8.51 4.07
N LEU A 210 -1.37 7.23 4.38
CA LEU A 210 -0.58 6.16 3.76
C LEU A 210 -1.52 5.11 3.19
N GLY A 211 -1.37 4.84 1.89
CA GLY A 211 -2.04 3.73 1.25
C GLY A 211 -1.11 2.55 1.00
N THR A 212 -1.51 1.67 0.12
CA THR A 212 -0.86 0.37 -0.15
C THR A 212 -0.04 0.39 -1.42
N HIS A 213 -0.24 1.36 -2.32
CA HIS A 213 0.50 1.42 -3.58
C HIS A 213 1.07 2.80 -3.87
N VAL A 214 2.08 2.79 -4.73
CA VAL A 214 2.55 3.98 -5.44
C VAL A 214 2.57 3.62 -6.91
N GLU A 215 1.79 4.37 -7.68
CA GLU A 215 1.67 4.20 -9.12
C GLU A 215 1.84 5.51 -9.87
N MET A 216 1.70 6.64 -9.16
CA MET A 216 2.05 7.95 -9.69
C MET A 216 3.55 8.09 -9.86
N THR A 217 3.94 8.90 -10.83
CA THR A 217 5.31 9.37 -10.97
C THR A 217 5.56 10.58 -10.07
N ASP A 218 6.82 10.99 -9.96
CA ASP A 218 7.27 12.28 -9.42
C ASP A 218 6.75 13.51 -10.19
N ARG A 219 6.01 13.32 -11.29
CA ARG A 219 5.39 14.39 -12.08
C ARG A 219 3.88 14.45 -11.83
N PRO A 220 3.32 15.64 -11.58
CA PRO A 220 1.88 15.87 -11.46
C PRO A 220 1.06 15.19 -12.56
N ARG A 221 -0.07 14.57 -12.17
CA ARG A 221 -1.09 14.02 -13.09
C ARG A 221 -0.63 12.87 -13.98
N ARG A 222 0.54 12.29 -13.70
CA ARG A 222 1.13 11.22 -14.50
C ARG A 222 1.40 9.99 -13.65
N ASP A 223 0.74 8.88 -14.00
CA ASP A 223 1.00 7.53 -13.47
C ASP A 223 1.86 6.69 -14.41
N TYR A 224 2.51 5.68 -13.84
CA TYR A 224 3.03 4.54 -14.57
C TYR A 224 1.88 3.66 -15.06
N PRO A 225 1.91 3.16 -16.30
CA PRO A 225 0.89 2.25 -16.79
C PRO A 225 0.75 1.00 -15.91
N LEU A 226 -0.46 0.44 -15.87
CA LEU A 226 -0.73 -0.81 -15.14
C LEU A 226 0.26 -1.90 -15.54
N GLY A 227 0.70 -2.75 -14.61
CA GLY A 227 1.69 -3.79 -14.91
C GLY A 227 3.15 -3.33 -14.96
N THR A 228 3.45 -2.04 -14.73
CA THR A 228 4.84 -1.55 -14.78
C THR A 228 5.66 -2.02 -13.58
N THR A 229 6.69 -2.84 -13.84
CA THR A 229 7.60 -3.38 -12.81
C THR A 229 8.87 -2.54 -12.60
N TRP A 230 9.04 -1.41 -13.30
CA TRP A 230 10.18 -0.51 -13.11
C TRP A 230 9.72 0.95 -13.02
N GLN A 231 9.80 1.51 -11.81
CA GLN A 231 9.24 2.81 -11.46
C GLN A 231 10.27 3.71 -10.74
N PRO A 232 11.43 4.03 -11.36
CA PRO A 232 12.55 4.70 -10.68
C PRO A 232 12.28 6.13 -10.21
N ARG A 233 11.16 6.70 -10.67
CA ARG A 233 10.67 8.02 -10.35
C ARG A 233 9.23 7.93 -9.84
N GLU A 234 8.93 6.91 -9.06
CA GLU A 234 7.65 6.78 -8.36
C GLU A 234 7.47 7.92 -7.35
N HIS A 235 6.21 8.29 -7.12
CA HIS A 235 5.83 9.32 -6.16
C HIS A 235 6.22 8.88 -4.74
N ARG A 236 6.26 9.82 -3.79
CA ARG A 236 6.39 9.45 -2.37
C ARG A 236 5.15 8.70 -1.90
N LEU A 237 5.30 7.81 -0.92
CA LEU A 237 4.18 7.06 -0.33
C LEU A 237 3.21 7.97 0.41
N GLN A 238 3.74 8.89 1.21
CA GLN A 238 2.96 9.71 2.14
C GLN A 238 2.26 10.89 1.46
N LEU A 239 0.95 10.92 1.62
CA LEU A 239 0.12 12.08 1.33
C LEU A 239 -0.10 12.88 2.62
N SER A 240 -0.33 14.17 2.46
CA SER A 240 -0.70 15.09 3.53
C SER A 240 -2.21 15.16 3.70
N VAL A 241 -2.67 15.65 4.85
CA VAL A 241 -4.09 15.96 5.10
C VAL A 241 -4.64 16.92 4.04
N GLY A 242 -3.85 17.92 3.62
CA GLY A 242 -4.27 18.85 2.56
C GLY A 242 -4.50 18.17 1.22
N GLU A 243 -3.69 17.15 0.88
CA GLU A 243 -3.89 16.35 -0.33
C GLU A 243 -5.12 15.46 -0.22
N LEU A 244 -5.37 14.84 0.93
CA LEU A 244 -6.62 14.09 1.19
C LEU A 244 -7.86 14.98 1.01
N VAL A 245 -7.85 16.19 1.57
CA VAL A 245 -8.94 17.17 1.42
C VAL A 245 -9.13 17.54 -0.04
N ALA A 246 -8.04 17.83 -0.77
CA ALA A 246 -8.11 18.17 -2.19
C ALA A 246 -8.65 17.01 -3.05
N ILE A 247 -8.30 15.76 -2.72
CA ILE A 247 -8.83 14.56 -3.38
C ILE A 247 -10.34 14.45 -3.13
N ARG A 248 -10.78 14.61 -1.87
CA ARG A 248 -12.20 14.63 -1.50
C ARG A 248 -12.97 15.70 -2.26
N ASP A 249 -12.49 16.95 -2.23
CA ASP A 249 -13.17 18.08 -2.87
C ASP A 249 -13.29 17.86 -4.39
N ALA A 250 -12.24 17.36 -5.03
CA ALA A 250 -12.28 17.01 -6.44
C ALA A 250 -13.27 15.87 -6.73
N ALA A 251 -13.28 14.81 -5.90
CA ALA A 251 -14.18 13.68 -6.05
C ALA A 251 -15.66 14.10 -5.99
N ARG A 252 -16.02 15.01 -5.08
CA ARG A 252 -17.38 15.59 -5.04
C ARG A 252 -17.77 16.26 -6.36
N GLY A 253 -16.83 16.97 -7.00
CA GLY A 253 -17.04 17.57 -8.32
C GLY A 253 -17.21 16.57 -9.47
N PHE A 254 -16.93 15.28 -9.25
CA PHE A 254 -17.05 14.22 -10.25
C PHE A 254 -18.25 13.29 -10.00
N ALA A 255 -19.08 13.54 -8.99
CA ALA A 255 -20.21 12.71 -8.58
C ALA A 255 -21.15 12.37 -9.75
N ASP A 256 -21.47 13.34 -10.61
CA ASP A 256 -22.34 13.13 -11.78
C ASP A 256 -21.57 12.88 -13.08
N ARG A 257 -20.27 12.62 -12.99
CA ARG A 257 -19.35 12.51 -14.13
C ARG A 257 -18.54 11.20 -14.09
N PRO A 258 -19.13 10.05 -14.45
CA PRO A 258 -18.38 8.80 -14.62
C PRO A 258 -17.20 9.01 -15.57
N GLY A 259 -16.00 8.64 -15.16
CA GLY A 259 -14.79 9.15 -15.81
C GLY A 259 -13.50 8.63 -15.21
N VAL A 260 -12.40 8.87 -15.93
CA VAL A 260 -11.05 8.80 -15.39
C VAL A 260 -10.61 10.23 -15.14
N HIS A 261 -10.41 10.59 -13.88
CA HIS A 261 -10.11 11.96 -13.46
C HIS A 261 -8.69 12.03 -12.92
N ARG A 262 -7.81 12.74 -13.64
CA ARG A 262 -6.38 12.84 -13.32
C ARG A 262 -6.11 14.07 -12.46
N LEU A 263 -5.86 13.83 -11.17
CA LEU A 263 -5.45 14.83 -10.20
C LEU A 263 -3.93 14.83 -10.05
N GLU A 264 -3.41 15.77 -9.27
CA GLU A 264 -1.97 15.93 -9.10
C GLU A 264 -1.29 14.66 -8.58
N HIS A 265 -1.86 14.06 -7.53
CA HIS A 265 -1.28 12.93 -6.81
C HIS A 265 -2.03 11.61 -7.02
N VAL A 266 -3.17 11.61 -7.71
CA VAL A 266 -4.00 10.41 -7.89
C VAL A 266 -4.73 10.43 -9.23
N VAL A 267 -5.21 9.26 -9.66
CA VAL A 267 -6.16 9.11 -10.76
C VAL A 267 -7.42 8.43 -10.24
N ILE A 268 -8.57 9.10 -10.26
CA ILE A 268 -9.84 8.52 -9.80
C ILE A 268 -10.55 7.85 -10.97
N TYR A 269 -10.82 6.55 -10.84
CA TYR A 269 -11.63 5.78 -11.78
C TYR A 269 -13.06 5.68 -11.27
N HIS A 270 -13.88 6.69 -11.58
CA HIS A 270 -15.31 6.66 -11.34
C HIS A 270 -15.99 5.82 -12.43
N GLY A 271 -16.42 4.59 -12.09
CA GLY A 271 -17.05 3.65 -13.02
C GLY A 271 -16.04 2.91 -13.90
N PHE A 272 -15.40 1.86 -13.36
CA PHE A 272 -14.52 1.00 -14.13
C PHE A 272 -15.33 0.12 -15.10
N THR A 273 -14.92 0.07 -16.38
CA THR A 273 -15.63 -0.71 -17.41
C THR A 273 -14.63 -1.59 -18.17
N PRO A 274 -15.08 -2.70 -18.80
CA PRO A 274 -14.21 -3.56 -19.62
C PRO A 274 -13.47 -2.79 -20.74
N ARG A 275 -14.09 -1.73 -21.29
CA ARG A 275 -13.45 -0.85 -22.28
C ARG A 275 -12.27 -0.09 -21.68
N ARG A 276 -12.35 0.34 -20.42
CA ARG A 276 -11.26 1.02 -19.70
C ARG A 276 -10.12 0.06 -19.36
N LEU A 277 -10.43 -1.17 -18.97
CA LEU A 277 -9.41 -2.21 -18.78
C LEU A 277 -8.59 -2.42 -20.07
N ARG A 278 -9.25 -2.53 -21.22
CA ARG A 278 -8.58 -2.66 -22.53
C ARG A 278 -7.67 -1.47 -22.85
N TYR A 279 -8.09 -0.25 -22.48
CA TYR A 279 -7.27 0.95 -22.68
C TYR A 279 -5.99 0.92 -21.83
N GLU A 280 -6.07 0.53 -20.55
CA GLU A 280 -4.88 0.43 -19.70
C GLU A 280 -3.92 -0.67 -20.18
N ILE A 281 -4.45 -1.80 -20.66
CA ILE A 281 -3.64 -2.86 -21.30
C ILE A 281 -2.90 -2.32 -22.53
N LEU A 282 -3.60 -1.60 -23.42
CA LEU A 282 -2.96 -1.00 -24.61
C LEU A 282 -1.87 0.01 -24.22
N ARG A 283 -2.16 0.86 -23.23
CA ARG A 283 -1.22 1.85 -22.71
C ARG A 283 0.04 1.19 -22.14
N HIS A 284 -0.11 0.06 -21.45
CA HIS A 284 1.01 -0.74 -20.97
C HIS A 284 1.90 -1.23 -22.13
N HIS A 285 1.31 -1.80 -23.18
CA HIS A 285 2.07 -2.28 -24.34
C HIS A 285 2.83 -1.15 -25.05
N LEU A 286 2.21 0.01 -25.24
CA LEU A 286 2.87 1.19 -25.84
C LEU A 286 4.05 1.68 -24.97
N TYR A 287 3.89 1.67 -23.65
CA TYR A 287 4.96 2.05 -22.73
C TYR A 287 6.13 1.07 -22.76
N GLN A 288 5.87 -0.24 -22.83
CA GLN A 288 6.93 -1.23 -22.99
C GLN A 288 7.68 -1.05 -24.31
N ALA A 289 6.97 -0.81 -25.41
CA ALA A 289 7.59 -0.56 -26.72
C ALA A 289 8.51 0.68 -26.68
N GLY A 290 8.02 1.79 -26.13
CA GLY A 290 8.82 3.02 -25.98
C GLY A 290 10.00 2.86 -25.02
N SER A 291 9.84 2.11 -23.92
CA SER A 291 10.92 1.83 -22.96
C SER A 291 12.01 0.93 -23.55
N ASN A 292 11.64 -0.06 -24.36
CA ASN A 292 12.60 -0.92 -25.07
C ASN A 292 13.42 -0.10 -26.09
N VAL A 293 12.79 0.84 -26.79
CA VAL A 293 13.48 1.77 -27.68
C VAL A 293 14.43 2.67 -26.89
N ALA A 294 13.99 3.25 -25.77
CA ALA A 294 14.86 4.09 -24.93
C ALA A 294 16.05 3.30 -24.35
N ALA A 295 15.84 2.04 -23.94
CA ALA A 295 16.88 1.16 -23.41
C ALA A 295 17.97 0.83 -24.45
N LEU A 296 17.65 0.82 -25.75
CA LEU A 296 18.64 0.68 -26.83
C LEU A 296 19.61 1.89 -26.91
N PHE A 297 19.20 3.06 -26.40
CA PHE A 297 20.02 4.27 -26.40
C PHE A 297 20.75 4.54 -25.08
N VAL A 298 20.46 3.78 -24.01
CA VAL A 298 21.21 3.85 -22.75
C VAL A 298 22.50 3.05 -22.89
N ARG A 299 23.62 3.71 -23.24
CA ARG A 299 24.95 3.10 -23.21
C ARG A 299 25.33 2.73 -21.77
N PRO A 300 25.92 1.54 -21.52
CA PRO A 300 26.53 1.26 -20.22
C PRO A 300 27.63 2.29 -19.96
N ARG A 301 27.66 2.87 -18.76
CA ARG A 301 28.81 3.68 -18.33
C ARG A 301 30.07 2.80 -18.38
N PRO A 302 31.20 3.27 -18.94
CA PRO A 302 32.45 2.53 -18.88
C PRO A 302 32.82 2.27 -17.42
N GLY A 303 33.21 1.04 -17.12
CA GLY A 303 33.50 0.59 -15.76
C GLY A 303 34.63 1.35 -15.09
N VAL A 304 34.49 1.55 -13.79
CA VAL A 304 35.60 1.88 -12.89
C VAL A 304 36.61 0.72 -12.95
N PRO A 305 37.92 0.97 -13.11
CA PRO A 305 38.91 -0.10 -13.16
C PRO A 305 38.91 -0.88 -11.83
N ARG A 306 38.92 -2.22 -11.91
CA ARG A 306 39.20 -3.08 -10.75
C ARG A 306 40.61 -2.76 -10.25
N ALA A 307 40.72 -2.44 -8.97
CA ALA A 307 42.00 -2.32 -8.26
C ALA A 307 42.76 -3.65 -8.29
N GLY A 308 44.10 -3.54 -8.27
CA GLY A 308 45.08 -4.54 -8.66
C GLY A 308 45.00 -5.90 -7.95
N ARG A 309 45.45 -6.93 -8.66
CA ARG A 309 46.03 -8.13 -8.03
C ARG A 309 47.38 -7.74 -7.40
N PRO A 310 47.72 -8.24 -6.20
CA PRO A 310 49.10 -8.23 -5.76
C PRO A 310 49.85 -9.37 -6.44
N ASP A 311 51.00 -9.04 -7.04
CA ASP A 311 51.98 -10.01 -7.47
C ASP A 311 52.72 -10.54 -6.23
N THR A 312 52.71 -11.87 -6.07
CA THR A 312 53.67 -12.61 -5.24
C THR A 312 54.12 -13.83 -6.04
N VAL A 313 55.31 -13.74 -6.63
CA VAL A 313 56.55 -14.53 -6.39
C VAL A 313 57.48 -14.27 -7.57
#